data_AF-A0A1I2S5P5-F1
#
_entry.id   AF-A0A1I2S5P5-F1
#
_cell.length_a   1.000
_cell.length_b   1.000
_cell.length_c   1.000
_cell.angle_alpha   90.00
_cell.angle_beta   90.00
_cell.angle_gamma   90.00
#
_symmetry.space_group_name_H-M   'P 1'
#
loop_
_entity.id
_entity.type
_entity.pdbx_description
1 polymer ?
#
loop_
_entity_poly.entity_id
_entity_poly.type
_entity_poly.pdbx_seq_one_letter_code
_entity_poly.pdbx_strand_id
1 'polypeptide(L)'
;MAKLKQWAIQRLDGTVTKLVTKGRKFSLNGGQFEKLDNYKAQDSEFAISYYDIPVGNGEMVRIRQPRFASGVEDVFYNGRDVLTGQAYEKIIFPKWAYAFVALYIANFLLVMGGALGGVAFAFGCCITFNICANSKNSTGKKVALSIGLYVLITVISLIIAMALYGVMHSI
;
A
#
# COMPACT_ATOMS: atom_id res chain seq x y z
N MET A 1 14.00 6.51 5.86
CA MET A 1 13.39 6.99 7.13
C MET A 1 11.91 7.29 6.88
N ALA A 2 11.00 6.82 7.73
CA ALA A 2 9.57 7.12 7.58
C ALA A 2 9.30 8.61 7.91
N LYS A 3 8.63 9.32 6.99
CA LYS A 3 8.24 10.73 7.19
C LYS A 3 7.15 10.82 8.26
N LEU A 4 7.21 11.88 9.07
CA LEU A 4 6.13 12.25 9.97
C LEU A 4 4.98 12.84 9.16
N LYS A 5 3.77 12.40 9.43
CA LYS A 5 2.54 13.00 8.92
C LYS A 5 1.65 13.40 10.10
N GLN A 6 0.89 14.47 9.94
CA GLN A 6 0.04 15.00 10.99
C GLN A 6 -1.35 15.37 10.47
N TRP A 7 -2.34 15.19 11.33
CA TRP A 7 -3.74 15.50 11.08
C TRP A 7 -4.32 16.23 12.28
N ALA A 8 -5.17 17.21 12.00
CA ALA A 8 -6.00 17.87 13.01
C ALA A 8 -7.43 17.34 12.86
N ILE A 9 -7.87 16.55 13.82
CA ILE A 9 -9.21 15.96 13.82
C ILE A 9 -10.10 16.85 14.68
N GLN A 10 -11.12 17.46 14.06
CA GLN A 10 -12.15 18.19 14.80
C GLN A 10 -13.18 17.20 15.32
N ARG A 11 -13.23 17.02 16.65
CA ARG A 11 -14.17 16.11 17.31
C ARG A 11 -15.57 16.71 17.40
N LEU A 12 -16.57 15.87 17.66
CA LEU A 12 -17.98 16.32 17.75
C LEU A 12 -18.19 17.24 18.96
N ASP A 13 -17.38 17.10 20.00
CA ASP A 13 -17.36 17.96 21.19
C ASP A 13 -16.70 19.34 20.96
N GLY A 14 -16.27 19.64 19.72
CA GLY A 14 -15.64 20.90 19.34
C GLY A 14 -14.14 20.99 19.69
N THR A 15 -13.56 19.97 20.29
CA THR A 15 -12.12 19.93 20.58
C THR A 15 -11.32 19.40 19.39
N VAL A 16 -10.05 19.82 19.29
CA VAL A 16 -9.14 19.36 18.22
C VAL A 16 -8.18 18.32 18.78
N THR A 17 -8.21 17.12 18.21
CA THR A 17 -7.19 16.09 18.49
C THR A 17 -6.14 16.10 17.41
N LYS A 18 -4.88 16.26 17.82
CA LYS A 18 -3.72 16.18 16.93
C LYS A 18 -3.27 14.73 16.84
N LEU A 19 -3.39 14.14 15.66
CA LEU A 19 -2.85 12.81 15.36
C LEU A 19 -1.54 12.96 14.58
N VAL A 20 -0.48 12.31 15.04
CA VAL A 20 0.80 12.26 14.33
C VAL A 20 1.15 10.81 14.05
N THR A 21 1.50 10.46 12.82
CA THR A 21 1.94 9.11 12.45
C THR A 21 3.39 9.10 11.97
N LYS A 22 4.09 8.01 12.29
CA LYS A 22 5.47 7.74 11.89
C LYS A 22 5.61 6.25 11.54
N GLY A 23 5.53 5.92 10.25
CA GLY A 23 5.48 4.51 9.85
C GLY A 23 4.22 3.84 10.41
N ARG A 24 4.39 2.70 11.09
CA ARG A 24 3.29 1.95 11.75
C ARG A 24 3.03 2.38 13.21
N LYS A 25 3.41 3.61 13.56
CA LYS A 25 3.21 4.18 14.90
C LYS A 25 2.41 5.46 14.82
N PHE A 26 1.67 5.77 15.87
CA PHE A 26 0.93 7.01 16.00
C PHE A 26 1.06 7.61 17.40
N SER A 27 0.81 8.90 17.52
CA SER A 27 0.74 9.64 18.77
C SER A 27 -0.46 10.59 18.71
N LEU A 28 -1.18 10.71 19.82
CA LEU A 28 -2.29 11.63 20.00
C LEU A 28 -1.85 12.78 20.91
N ASN A 29 -2.17 14.01 20.52
CA ASN A 29 -1.91 15.24 21.29
C ASN A 29 -0.48 15.41 21.79
N GLY A 30 0.50 14.86 21.07
CA GLY A 30 1.93 14.94 21.45
C GLY A 30 2.36 13.94 22.51
N GLY A 31 1.52 12.96 22.84
CA GLY A 31 1.87 11.85 23.73
C GLY A 31 2.91 10.89 23.14
N GLN A 32 3.19 9.79 23.85
CA GLN A 32 4.12 8.77 23.37
C GLN A 32 3.63 8.09 22.09
N PHE A 33 4.56 7.61 21.27
CA PHE A 33 4.22 6.86 20.06
C PHE A 33 3.82 5.42 20.40
N GLU A 34 2.58 5.07 20.09
CA GLU A 34 2.05 3.72 20.16
C GLU A 34 2.14 3.01 18.80
N LYS A 35 2.25 1.68 18.83
CA LYS A 35 2.26 0.87 17.60
C LYS A 35 0.81 0.61 17.17
N LEU A 36 0.53 0.75 15.88
CA LEU A 36 -0.76 0.35 15.29
C LEU A 36 -1.06 -1.13 15.53
N ASP A 37 -0.02 -1.96 15.58
CA ASP A 37 -0.15 -3.41 15.79
C ASP A 37 -0.64 -3.79 17.20
N ASN A 38 -0.65 -2.84 18.14
CA ASN A 38 -1.31 -3.03 19.45
C ASN A 38 -2.84 -2.98 19.33
N TYR A 39 -3.36 -2.48 18.21
CA TYR A 39 -4.78 -2.38 17.92
C TYR A 39 -5.18 -3.49 16.95
N LYS A 40 -6.33 -4.12 17.20
CA LYS A 40 -6.88 -5.14 16.31
C LYS A 40 -7.22 -4.50 14.96
N ALA A 41 -6.65 -5.02 13.88
CA ALA A 41 -7.07 -4.64 12.54
C ALA A 41 -8.54 -5.05 12.36
N GLN A 42 -9.41 -4.08 12.11
CA GLN A 42 -10.86 -4.32 11.94
C GLN A 42 -11.14 -4.95 10.58
N ASP A 43 -10.34 -4.58 9.59
CA ASP A 43 -10.46 -5.09 8.24
C ASP A 43 -9.07 -5.14 7.59
N SER A 44 -8.90 -6.03 6.62
CA SER A 44 -7.64 -6.21 5.93
C SER A 44 -7.87 -6.76 4.53
N GLU A 45 -7.27 -6.09 3.57
CA GLU A 45 -7.07 -6.60 2.22
C GLU A 45 -5.59 -6.97 2.06
N PHE A 46 -5.22 -7.72 1.02
CA PHE A 46 -3.86 -8.24 0.83
C PHE A 46 -2.75 -7.22 1.08
N ALA A 47 -2.91 -5.98 0.61
CA ALA A 47 -1.92 -4.91 0.73
C ALA A 47 -2.28 -3.79 1.73
N ILE A 48 -3.42 -3.87 2.44
CA ILE A 48 -3.94 -2.76 3.26
C ILE A 48 -4.54 -3.31 4.55
N SER A 49 -4.21 -2.68 5.68
CA SER A 49 -4.88 -2.92 6.97
C SER A 49 -5.61 -1.65 7.42
N TYR A 50 -6.77 -1.83 8.05
CA TYR A 50 -7.56 -0.75 8.65
C TYR A 50 -7.57 -0.90 10.17
N TYR A 51 -7.18 0.16 10.88
CA TYR A 51 -7.12 0.20 12.34
C TYR A 51 -8.05 1.28 12.86
N ASP A 52 -8.90 0.94 13.83
CA ASP A 52 -9.74 1.92 14.53
C ASP A 52 -9.08 2.26 15.86
N ILE A 53 -8.79 3.54 16.05
CA ILE A 53 -8.04 4.06 17.19
C ILE A 53 -8.95 5.00 17.99
N PRO A 54 -9.05 4.83 19.32
CA PRO A 54 -9.81 5.73 20.16
C PRO A 54 -9.13 7.09 20.24
N VAL A 55 -9.89 8.16 20.02
CA VAL A 55 -9.43 9.55 20.15
C VAL A 55 -10.05 10.26 21.36
N GLY A 56 -10.64 9.49 22.28
CA GLY A 56 -11.30 9.97 23.49
C GLY A 56 -12.81 10.13 23.33
N ASN A 57 -13.53 10.22 24.45
CA ASN A 57 -14.99 10.37 24.50
C ASN A 57 -15.79 9.31 23.70
N GLY A 58 -15.24 8.10 23.57
CA GLY A 58 -15.84 7.00 22.79
C GLY A 58 -15.75 7.16 21.27
N GLU A 59 -15.10 8.23 20.79
CA GLU A 59 -14.91 8.48 19.37
C GLU A 59 -13.72 7.70 18.81
N MET A 60 -13.84 7.26 17.56
CA MET A 60 -12.84 6.44 16.87
C MET A 60 -12.40 7.12 15.58
N VAL A 61 -11.11 6.98 15.27
CA VAL A 61 -10.51 7.37 14.00
C VAL A 61 -10.01 6.12 13.29
N ARG A 62 -10.32 6.01 12.01
CA ARG A 62 -9.86 4.89 11.18
C ARG A 62 -8.61 5.27 10.42
N ILE A 63 -7.55 4.48 10.59
CA ILE A 63 -6.27 4.64 9.92
C ILE A 63 -6.14 3.58 8.81
N ARG A 64 -5.87 4.03 7.59
CA ARG A 64 -5.50 3.15 6.47
C ARG A 64 -3.99 3.01 6.41
N GLN A 65 -3.52 1.79 6.64
CA GLN A 65 -2.10 1.45 6.66
C GLN A 65 -1.77 0.49 5.50
N PRO A 66 -1.05 0.96 4.48
CA PRO A 66 -0.41 0.09 3.49
C PRO A 66 0.51 -0.93 4.18
N ARG A 67 0.50 -2.17 3.72
CA ARG A 67 1.37 -3.25 4.23
C ARG A 67 2.75 -3.23 3.60
N PHE A 68 2.84 -2.84 2.33
CA PHE A 68 4.09 -2.84 1.55
C PHE A 68 4.70 -1.45 1.36
N ALA A 69 4.03 -0.39 1.82
CA ALA A 69 4.56 0.97 1.81
C ALA A 69 4.74 1.48 3.25
N SER A 70 5.72 2.37 3.43
CA SER A 70 6.01 2.94 4.73
C SER A 70 5.10 4.15 5.03
N GLY A 71 4.32 4.06 6.10
CA GLY A 71 3.54 5.18 6.64
C GLY A 71 2.04 5.04 6.43
N VAL A 72 1.28 5.83 7.17
CA VAL A 72 -0.18 5.96 7.01
C VAL A 72 -0.47 6.80 5.78
N GLU A 73 -1.37 6.33 4.92
CA GLU A 73 -1.81 7.11 3.75
C GLU A 73 -2.92 8.08 4.15
N ASP A 74 -4.00 7.54 4.72
CA ASP A 74 -5.25 8.26 4.93
C ASP A 74 -5.78 8.02 6.34
N VAL A 75 -6.39 9.07 6.91
CA VAL A 75 -7.01 9.06 8.23
C VAL A 75 -8.46 9.47 8.05
N PHE A 76 -9.38 8.63 8.51
CA PHE A 76 -10.81 8.84 8.37
C PHE A 76 -11.44 9.09 9.72
N TYR A 77 -12.27 10.12 9.80
CA TYR A 77 -13.08 10.45 10.96
C TYR A 77 -14.51 10.66 10.51
N ASN A 78 -15.46 10.05 11.23
CA ASN A 78 -16.89 10.09 10.88
C ASN A 78 -17.19 9.75 9.41
N GLY A 79 -16.53 8.71 8.88
CA GLY A 79 -16.72 8.25 7.51
C GLY A 79 -16.17 9.18 6.41
N ARG A 80 -15.34 10.16 6.74
CA ARG A 80 -14.68 11.06 5.77
C ARG A 80 -13.19 11.14 6.01
N ASP A 81 -12.44 11.31 4.94
CA ASP A 81 -11.00 11.57 5.02
C ASP A 81 -10.76 12.96 5.64
N VAL A 82 -9.87 13.01 6.63
CA VAL A 82 -9.62 14.21 7.44
C VAL A 82 -8.95 15.33 6.64
N LEU A 83 -8.18 15.00 5.59
CA LEU A 83 -7.49 16.01 4.78
C LEU A 83 -8.33 16.50 3.60
N THR A 84 -9.00 15.57 2.93
CA THR A 84 -9.67 15.81 1.65
C THR A 84 -11.19 15.98 1.79
N GLY A 85 -11.78 15.57 2.92
CA GLY A 85 -13.22 15.60 3.17
C GLY A 85 -14.03 14.60 2.34
N GLN A 86 -13.36 13.79 1.51
CA GLN A 86 -13.99 12.76 0.68
C GLN A 86 -14.56 11.64 1.54
N ALA A 87 -15.66 11.03 1.09
CA ALA A 87 -16.25 9.90 1.78
C ALA A 87 -15.26 8.72 1.84
N TYR A 88 -15.25 8.01 2.96
CA TYR A 88 -14.48 6.80 3.13
C TYR A 88 -14.98 5.74 2.14
N GLU A 89 -14.10 5.30 1.26
CA GLU A 89 -14.31 4.15 0.39
C GLU A 89 -13.30 3.06 0.76
N LYS A 90 -13.80 1.87 1.10
CA LYS A 90 -12.94 0.70 1.33
C LYS A 90 -12.33 0.28 -0.01
N ILE A 91 -11.01 0.14 -0.06
CA ILE A 91 -10.33 -0.40 -1.23
C ILE A 91 -10.48 -1.92 -1.19
N ILE A 92 -11.16 -2.48 -2.19
CA ILE A 92 -11.24 -3.92 -2.43
C ILE A 92 -10.48 -4.20 -3.71
N PHE A 93 -9.47 -5.08 -3.64
CA PHE A 93 -8.72 -5.43 -4.83
C PHE A 93 -9.51 -6.42 -5.69
N PRO A 94 -9.56 -6.21 -7.01
CA PRO A 94 -10.27 -7.12 -7.89
C PRO A 94 -9.53 -8.46 -7.99
N LYS A 95 -10.29 -9.56 -8.12
CA LYS A 95 -9.72 -10.93 -8.15
C LYS A 95 -8.65 -11.12 -9.24
N TRP A 96 -8.81 -10.45 -10.39
CA TRP A 96 -7.85 -10.51 -11.48
C TRP A 96 -6.49 -9.90 -11.11
N ALA A 97 -6.40 -8.99 -10.13
CA ALA A 97 -5.12 -8.43 -9.70
C ALA A 97 -4.19 -9.52 -9.14
N TYR A 98 -4.78 -10.53 -8.47
CA TYR A 98 -4.05 -11.68 -7.97
C TYR A 98 -3.52 -12.59 -9.08
N ALA A 99 -4.15 -12.59 -10.27
CA ALA A 99 -3.59 -13.28 -11.44
C ALA A 99 -2.27 -12.64 -11.87
N PHE A 100 -2.15 -11.32 -11.83
CA PHE A 100 -0.87 -10.63 -12.09
C PHE A 100 0.18 -10.93 -11.03
N VAL A 101 -0.20 -11.04 -9.75
CA VAL A 101 0.71 -11.51 -8.69
C VAL A 101 1.27 -12.89 -9.03
N ALA A 102 0.41 -13.84 -9.44
CA ALA A 102 0.85 -15.17 -9.87
C ALA A 102 1.79 -15.11 -11.09
N LEU A 103 1.52 -14.22 -12.05
CA LEU A 103 2.39 -14.02 -13.21
C LEU A 103 3.77 -13.45 -12.81
N TYR A 104 3.83 -12.52 -11.86
CA TYR A 104 5.12 -12.02 -11.36
C TYR A 104 5.90 -13.10 -10.61
N ILE A 105 5.22 -13.99 -9.86
CA ILE A 105 5.86 -15.16 -9.24
C ILE A 105 6.40 -16.10 -10.32
N ALA A 106 5.64 -16.36 -11.38
CA ALA A 106 6.11 -17.18 -12.50
C ALA A 106 7.34 -16.56 -13.18
N ASN A 107 7.33 -15.25 -13.43
CA ASN A 107 8.48 -14.53 -13.99
C ASN A 107 9.72 -14.63 -13.08
N PHE A 108 9.52 -14.52 -11.75
CA PHE A 108 10.59 -14.68 -10.76
C PHE A 108 11.19 -16.09 -10.80
N LEU A 109 10.36 -17.13 -10.85
CA LEU A 109 10.82 -18.52 -10.81
C LEU A 109 11.43 -18.98 -12.15
N LEU A 110 10.92 -18.50 -13.28
CA LEU A 110 11.27 -19.01 -14.60
C LEU A 110 12.31 -18.18 -15.34
N VAL A 111 12.39 -16.87 -15.10
CA VAL A 111 13.21 -15.95 -15.91
C VAL A 111 14.38 -15.41 -15.10
N MET A 112 14.07 -14.76 -13.99
CA MET A 112 15.07 -14.03 -13.21
C MET A 112 14.82 -14.31 -11.74
N GLY A 113 15.57 -15.27 -11.19
CA GLY A 113 15.55 -15.60 -9.77
C GLY A 113 16.44 -14.66 -8.94
N GLY A 114 16.64 -15.02 -7.67
CA GLY A 114 17.54 -14.30 -6.78
C GLY A 114 17.10 -12.86 -6.45
N ALA A 115 18.04 -12.02 -6.00
CA ALA A 115 17.71 -10.68 -5.51
C ALA A 115 17.07 -9.78 -6.59
N LEU A 116 17.60 -9.80 -7.81
CA LEU A 116 17.07 -9.00 -8.92
C LEU A 116 15.64 -9.40 -9.27
N GLY A 117 15.38 -10.71 -9.31
CA GLY A 117 14.05 -11.27 -9.48
C GLY A 117 13.06 -10.82 -8.40
N GLY A 118 13.50 -10.89 -7.13
CA GLY A 118 12.67 -10.51 -5.99
C GLY A 118 12.30 -9.02 -6.03
N VAL A 119 13.22 -8.16 -6.47
CA VAL A 119 12.95 -6.73 -6.68
C VAL A 119 11.92 -6.52 -7.78
N ALA A 120 12.06 -7.19 -8.93
CA ALA A 120 11.09 -7.09 -10.02
C ALA A 120 9.69 -7.56 -9.60
N PHE A 121 9.61 -8.67 -8.86
CA PHE A 121 8.36 -9.19 -8.29
C PHE A 121 7.70 -8.17 -7.35
N ALA A 122 8.45 -7.67 -6.36
CA ALA A 122 7.92 -6.73 -5.37
C ALA A 122 7.46 -5.42 -6.04
N PHE A 123 8.24 -4.90 -6.98
CA PHE A 123 7.93 -3.69 -7.73
C PHE A 123 6.64 -3.86 -8.57
N GLY A 124 6.53 -4.96 -9.31
CA GLY A 124 5.35 -5.28 -10.10
C GLY A 124 4.09 -5.36 -9.24
N CYS A 125 4.14 -6.08 -8.12
CA CYS A 125 3.02 -6.19 -7.18
C CYS A 125 2.60 -4.82 -6.64
N CYS A 126 3.56 -4.03 -6.14
CA CYS A 126 3.28 -2.71 -5.58
C CYS A 126 2.58 -1.79 -6.58
N ILE A 127 3.04 -1.72 -7.82
CA ILE A 127 2.43 -0.84 -8.83
C ILE A 127 1.06 -1.37 -9.26
N THR A 128 0.91 -2.69 -9.48
CA THR A 128 -0.39 -3.28 -9.84
C THR A 128 -1.46 -2.98 -8.77
N PHE A 129 -1.13 -3.10 -7.49
CA PHE A 129 -2.07 -2.76 -6.42
C PHE A 129 -2.39 -1.26 -6.36
N ASN A 130 -1.41 -0.38 -6.62
CA ASN A 130 -1.66 1.06 -6.74
C ASN A 130 -2.59 1.39 -7.92
N ILE A 131 -2.42 0.74 -9.07
CA ILE A 131 -3.32 0.89 -10.23
C ILE A 131 -4.74 0.46 -9.83
N CYS A 132 -4.87 -0.65 -9.10
CA CYS A 132 -6.15 -1.15 -8.65
C CYS A 132 -6.84 -0.23 -7.63
N ALA A 133 -6.07 0.34 -6.70
CA ALA A 133 -6.55 1.25 -5.66
C ALA A 133 -7.06 2.60 -6.20
N ASN A 134 -6.66 2.99 -7.41
CA ASN A 134 -7.08 4.27 -8.00
C ASN A 134 -8.55 4.22 -8.46
N SER A 135 -9.45 4.83 -7.68
CA SER A 135 -10.90 4.88 -7.99
C SER A 135 -11.23 5.67 -9.27
N LYS A 136 -10.33 6.56 -9.74
CA LYS A 136 -10.56 7.36 -10.96
C LYS A 136 -10.42 6.56 -12.26
N ASN A 137 -9.77 5.40 -12.23
CA ASN A 137 -9.57 4.58 -13.42
C ASN A 137 -10.71 3.56 -13.57
N SER A 138 -11.24 3.43 -14.79
CA SER A 138 -12.16 2.34 -15.13
C SER A 138 -11.46 0.99 -15.06
N THR A 139 -12.23 -0.09 -14.84
CA THR A 139 -11.70 -1.46 -14.75
C THR A 139 -10.88 -1.83 -15.99
N GLY A 140 -11.36 -1.49 -17.19
CA GLY A 140 -10.62 -1.75 -18.44
C GLY A 140 -9.27 -1.06 -18.49
N LYS A 141 -9.19 0.21 -18.05
CA LYS A 141 -7.92 0.95 -17.99
C LYS A 141 -6.96 0.35 -16.97
N LYS A 142 -7.47 -0.09 -15.81
CA LYS A 142 -6.65 -0.77 -14.77
C LYS A 142 -6.03 -2.06 -15.30
N VAL A 143 -6.82 -2.88 -16.00
CA VAL A 143 -6.35 -4.13 -16.62
C VAL A 143 -5.31 -3.82 -17.69
N ALA A 144 -5.58 -2.89 -18.62
CA ALA A 144 -4.63 -2.54 -19.68
C ALA A 144 -3.28 -2.05 -19.13
N LEU A 145 -3.28 -1.19 -18.10
CA LEU A 145 -2.05 -0.73 -17.45
C LEU A 145 -1.30 -1.89 -16.75
N SER A 146 -2.03 -2.83 -16.14
CA SER A 146 -1.43 -3.99 -15.48
C SER A 146 -0.80 -4.96 -16.49
N ILE A 147 -1.44 -5.17 -17.64
CA ILE A 147 -0.87 -5.95 -18.75
C ILE A 147 0.40 -5.29 -19.27
N GLY A 148 0.35 -3.99 -19.57
CA GLY A 148 1.52 -3.26 -20.06
C GLY A 148 2.69 -3.29 -19.09
N LEU A 149 2.42 -3.13 -17.79
CA LEU A 149 3.44 -3.25 -16.74
C LEU A 149 4.05 -4.66 -16.69
N TYR A 150 3.23 -5.70 -16.75
CA TYR A 150 3.71 -7.08 -16.73
C TYR A 150 4.65 -7.36 -17.91
N VAL A 151 4.22 -7.01 -19.13
CA VAL A 151 5.04 -7.19 -20.35
C VAL A 151 6.36 -6.45 -20.23
N LEU A 152 6.34 -5.19 -19.76
CA LEU A 152 7.55 -4.40 -19.57
C LEU A 152 8.53 -5.06 -18.58
N ILE A 153 8.03 -5.51 -17.43
CA ILE A 153 8.86 -6.18 -16.41
C ILE A 153 9.46 -7.48 -16.96
N THR A 154 8.67 -8.28 -17.68
CA THR A 154 9.17 -9.53 -18.28
C THR A 154 10.24 -9.27 -19.33
N VAL A 155 10.06 -8.29 -20.23
CA VAL A 155 11.06 -7.93 -21.24
C VAL A 155 12.37 -7.48 -20.58
N ILE A 156 12.29 -6.61 -19.56
CA ILE A 156 13.49 -6.17 -18.82
C ILE A 156 14.16 -7.36 -18.12
N SER A 157 13.38 -8.26 -17.51
CA SER A 157 13.89 -9.46 -16.84
C SER A 157 14.64 -10.37 -17.82
N LEU A 158 14.12 -10.55 -19.04
CA LEU A 158 14.76 -11.34 -20.09
C LEU A 158 16.08 -10.71 -20.57
N ILE A 159 16.11 -9.40 -20.78
CA ILE A 159 17.33 -8.68 -21.19
C ILE A 159 18.44 -8.86 -20.14
N ILE A 160 18.10 -8.69 -18.85
CA ILE A 160 19.05 -8.87 -17.76
C ILE A 160 19.51 -10.32 -17.67
N ALA A 161 18.60 -11.29 -17.77
CA ALA A 161 18.95 -12.72 -17.74
C ALA A 161 19.91 -13.10 -18.87
N MET A 162 19.65 -12.63 -20.10
CA MET A 162 20.53 -12.86 -21.24
C MET A 162 21.91 -12.21 -21.06
N ALA A 163 21.96 -10.98 -20.52
CA ALA A 163 23.23 -10.31 -20.25
C ALA A 163 24.08 -11.07 -19.21
N LEU A 164 23.46 -11.54 -18.12
CA LEU A 164 24.15 -12.33 -17.10
C LEU A 164 24.64 -13.68 -17.64
N TYR A 165 23.81 -14.35 -18.45
CA TYR A 165 24.21 -15.58 -19.12
C TYR A 165 25.44 -15.37 -20.03
N GLY A 166 25.44 -14.29 -20.81
CA GLY A 166 26.56 -13.93 -21.68
C GLY A 166 27.85 -13.65 -20.90
N VAL A 167 27.77 -12.91 -19.80
CA VAL A 167 28.93 -12.64 -18.92
C VAL A 167 29.47 -13.93 -18.31
N MET A 168 28.61 -14.84 -17.84
CA MET A 168 29.04 -16.11 -17.26
C MET A 168 29.74 -17.06 -18.24
N HIS A 169 29.43 -16.97 -19.53
CA HIS A 169 30.03 -17.82 -20.56
C HIS A 169 31.23 -17.17 -21.28
N SER A 170 31.54 -15.92 -20.94
CA SER A 170 32.71 -15.19 -21.47
C SER A 170 33.85 -15.04 -20.47
N ILE A 171 33.69 -15.59 -19.26
CA ILE A 171 34.71 -15.75 -18.21
C ILE A 171 35.11 -17.22 -18.16
#